data_AF-A0A658ICL6-F1
#
_entry.id   AF-A0A658ICL6-F1
#
_cell.length_a   1.000
_cell.length_b   1.000
_cell.length_c   1.000
_cell.angle_alpha   90.00
_cell.angle_beta   90.00
_cell.angle_gamma   90.00
#
_symmetry.space_group_name_H-M   'P 1'
#
loop_
_entity.id
_entity.type
_entity.pdbx_description
1 polymer ?
#
loop_
_entity_poly.entity_id
_entity_poly.type
_entity_poly.pdbx_seq_one_letter_code
_entity_poly.pdbx_strand_id
1 'polypeptide(L)'
;HTAGEVFTLGEASWGMLSQTSLYGGFLGAGDHYQSFALGIGQNLLWLGAISVDITRATSQLPAMPKQTGNSYRMIYSKQFDETDSQISVAALRHSDRHFLSYASYTDMKYGDDDDLEKQSVSVSGSQNIAALNLNLDISVLRQTWWNKSASTTFNSTLGYTFDMGRFKGCTTSISLSDT
;
A
#
# COMPACT_ATOMS: atom_id res chain seq x y z
N HIS A 1 -30.46 -3.24 -14.11
CA HIS A 1 -29.82 -2.30 -15.07
C HIS A 1 -28.62 -1.68 -14.40
N THR A 2 -27.42 -2.22 -14.63
CA THR A 2 -26.15 -1.68 -14.14
C THR A 2 -25.72 -0.55 -15.08
N ALA A 3 -26.22 0.65 -14.85
CA ALA A 3 -25.58 1.83 -15.40
C ALA A 3 -24.23 1.96 -14.68
N GLY A 4 -23.16 1.53 -15.33
CA GLY A 4 -21.81 1.75 -14.82
C GLY A 4 -21.59 3.25 -14.68
N GLU A 5 -21.25 3.71 -13.48
CA GLU A 5 -20.91 5.10 -13.25
C GLU A 5 -19.71 5.48 -14.12
N VAL A 6 -19.77 6.66 -14.73
CA VAL A 6 -18.63 7.18 -15.49
C VAL A 6 -17.48 7.41 -14.51
N PHE A 7 -16.35 6.78 -14.80
CA PHE A 7 -15.13 6.88 -14.02
C PHE A 7 -14.09 7.69 -14.78
N THR A 8 -13.48 8.66 -14.11
CA THR A 8 -12.39 9.48 -14.66
C THR A 8 -11.24 9.44 -13.69
N LEU A 9 -10.06 9.04 -14.18
CA LEU A 9 -8.81 9.05 -13.44
C LEU A 9 -7.79 9.83 -14.25
N GLY A 10 -7.02 10.68 -13.58
CA GLY A 10 -5.83 11.28 -14.16
C GLY A 10 -4.73 11.35 -13.13
N GLU A 11 -3.52 10.98 -13.53
CA GLU A 11 -2.34 10.98 -12.69
C GLU A 11 -1.19 11.62 -13.46
N ALA A 12 -0.36 12.36 -12.76
CA ALA A 12 0.83 12.98 -13.32
C ALA A 12 1.97 12.93 -12.30
N SER A 13 3.17 12.75 -12.81
CA SER A 13 4.40 12.82 -12.02
C SER A 13 5.43 13.66 -12.73
N TRP A 14 6.18 14.46 -11.98
CA TRP A 14 7.24 15.31 -12.50
C TRP A 14 8.50 15.20 -11.63
N GLY A 15 9.62 14.81 -12.23
CA GLY A 15 10.94 14.94 -11.62
C GLY A 15 11.39 16.40 -11.66
N MET A 16 11.21 17.12 -10.55
CA MET A 16 11.59 18.54 -10.43
C MET A 16 13.11 18.73 -10.37
N LEU A 17 13.84 17.76 -9.82
CA LEU A 17 15.29 17.75 -9.63
C LEU A 17 15.83 16.32 -9.83
N SER A 18 17.14 16.11 -9.89
CA SER A 18 17.75 14.78 -10.05
C SER A 18 17.35 13.75 -8.98
N GLN A 19 16.79 14.19 -7.85
CA GLN A 19 16.46 13.34 -6.70
C GLN A 19 15.07 13.59 -6.11
N THR A 20 14.29 14.55 -6.65
CA THR A 20 12.99 14.92 -6.10
C THR A 20 11.92 14.74 -7.17
N SER A 21 10.86 14.03 -6.80
CA SER A 21 9.71 13.76 -7.66
C SER A 21 8.45 14.30 -7.00
N LEU A 22 7.63 15.01 -7.75
CA LEU A 22 6.26 15.31 -7.37
C LEU A 22 5.33 14.38 -8.11
N TYR A 23 4.24 14.00 -7.46
CA TYR A 23 3.16 13.27 -8.09
C TYR A 23 1.81 13.78 -7.62
N GLY A 24 0.80 13.59 -8.44
CA GLY A 24 -0.55 13.96 -8.12
C GLY A 24 -1.53 13.18 -8.96
N GLY A 25 -2.75 13.10 -8.47
CA GLY A 25 -3.82 12.44 -9.20
C GLY A 25 -5.18 12.95 -8.77
N PHE A 26 -6.15 12.71 -9.63
CA PHE A 26 -7.55 12.92 -9.32
C PHE A 26 -8.35 11.72 -9.79
N LEU A 27 -9.40 11.40 -9.04
CA LEU A 27 -10.33 10.34 -9.37
C LEU A 27 -11.74 10.87 -9.16
N GLY A 28 -12.57 10.80 -10.19
CA GLY A 28 -14.00 11.10 -10.13
C GLY A 28 -14.80 9.87 -10.55
N ALA A 29 -15.82 9.51 -9.79
CA ALA A 29 -16.72 8.40 -10.12
C ALA A 29 -18.17 8.84 -9.92
N GLY A 30 -18.87 9.01 -11.05
CA GLY A 30 -20.20 9.61 -11.08
C GLY A 30 -20.24 10.99 -10.41
N ASP A 31 -21.41 11.36 -9.88
CA ASP A 31 -21.62 12.63 -9.18
C ASP A 31 -21.35 12.53 -7.66
N HIS A 32 -21.07 11.33 -7.17
CA HIS A 32 -21.10 11.00 -5.75
C HIS A 32 -19.72 10.73 -5.14
N TYR A 33 -18.67 10.64 -5.95
CA TYR A 33 -17.30 10.46 -5.46
C TYR A 33 -16.29 11.29 -6.24
N GLN A 34 -15.45 12.01 -5.51
CA GLN A 34 -14.28 12.70 -6.05
C GLN A 34 -13.13 12.59 -5.05
N SER A 35 -11.92 12.36 -5.54
CA SER A 35 -10.70 12.44 -4.74
C SER A 35 -9.58 13.12 -5.50
N PHE A 36 -8.68 13.70 -4.72
CA PHE A 36 -7.51 14.41 -5.20
C PHE A 36 -6.32 14.07 -4.29
N ALA A 37 -5.21 13.69 -4.90
CA ALA A 37 -3.99 13.32 -4.21
C ALA A 37 -2.83 14.18 -4.70
N LEU A 38 -1.96 14.58 -3.77
CA LEU A 38 -0.69 15.22 -4.05
C LEU A 38 0.39 14.63 -3.15
N GLY A 39 1.55 14.37 -3.73
CA GLY A 39 2.68 13.79 -3.04
C GLY A 39 4.03 14.27 -3.54
N ILE A 40 5.01 14.09 -2.68
CA ILE A 40 6.42 14.34 -2.93
C ILE A 40 7.23 13.11 -2.54
N GLY A 41 8.19 12.75 -3.39
CA GLY A 41 9.18 11.72 -3.16
C GLY A 41 10.59 12.30 -3.24
N GLN A 42 11.46 11.85 -2.35
CA GLN A 42 12.86 12.20 -2.31
C GLN A 42 13.69 10.93 -2.32
N ASN A 43 14.56 10.81 -3.32
CA ASN A 43 15.65 9.85 -3.31
C ASN A 43 16.76 10.40 -2.40
N LEU A 44 17.13 9.62 -1.39
CA LEU A 44 18.17 9.92 -0.40
C LEU A 44 19.46 9.11 -0.69
N LEU A 45 19.58 8.54 -1.89
CA LEU A 45 20.70 7.71 -2.34
C LEU A 45 20.87 6.47 -1.44
N TRP A 46 22.02 6.35 -0.78
CA TRP A 46 22.37 5.23 0.10
C TRP A 46 21.45 5.11 1.33
N LEU A 47 20.73 6.18 1.68
CA LEU A 47 19.72 6.16 2.75
C LEU A 47 18.37 5.61 2.29
N GLY A 48 18.18 5.33 0.99
CA GLY A 48 16.92 4.87 0.40
C GLY A 48 16.10 6.01 -0.19
N ALA A 49 14.78 5.85 -0.23
CA ALA A 49 13.83 6.84 -0.72
C ALA A 49 12.69 7.02 0.29
N ILE A 50 12.19 8.24 0.39
CA ILE A 50 11.03 8.58 1.22
C ILE A 50 9.99 9.30 0.35
N SER A 51 8.72 8.98 0.54
CA SER A 51 7.62 9.74 -0.02
C SER A 51 6.55 10.04 1.02
N VAL A 52 5.88 11.17 0.83
CA VAL A 52 4.72 11.57 1.60
C VAL A 52 3.65 12.09 0.65
N ASP A 53 2.41 11.66 0.85
CA ASP A 53 1.25 12.20 0.14
C ASP A 53 0.07 12.46 1.05
N ILE A 54 -0.78 13.36 0.58
CA ILE A 54 -2.09 13.65 1.12
C ILE A 54 -3.13 13.36 0.03
N THR A 55 -4.16 12.61 0.39
CA THR A 55 -5.33 12.37 -0.45
C THR A 55 -6.55 12.93 0.24
N ARG A 56 -7.26 13.83 -0.42
CA ARG A 56 -8.58 14.30 0.02
C ARG A 56 -9.65 13.60 -0.80
N ALA A 57 -10.63 13.01 -0.13
CA ALA A 57 -11.77 12.40 -0.77
C ALA A 57 -13.05 13.06 -0.28
N THR A 58 -13.97 13.32 -1.21
CA THR A 58 -15.33 13.72 -0.92
C THR A 58 -16.29 12.69 -1.52
N SER A 59 -17.12 12.10 -0.67
CA SER A 59 -18.03 11.01 -1.04
C SER A 59 -19.44 11.29 -0.52
N GLN A 60 -20.44 10.80 -1.25
CA GLN A 60 -21.85 10.85 -0.85
C GLN A 60 -22.44 9.44 -0.92
N LEU A 61 -22.68 8.85 0.26
CA LEU A 61 -23.39 7.58 0.37
C LEU A 61 -24.91 7.77 0.19
N PRO A 62 -25.64 6.74 -0.27
CA PRO A 62 -27.10 6.81 -0.40
C PRO A 62 -27.76 7.26 0.91
N ALA A 63 -28.70 8.20 0.83
CA ALA A 63 -29.42 8.77 1.98
C ALA A 63 -28.53 9.44 3.06
N MET A 64 -27.26 9.72 2.77
CA MET A 64 -26.36 10.44 3.67
C MET A 64 -25.90 11.79 3.07
N PRO A 65 -25.56 12.78 3.91
CA PRO A 65 -24.95 14.01 3.43
C PRO A 65 -23.56 13.74 2.84
N LYS A 66 -23.10 14.64 1.97
CA LYS A 66 -21.75 14.61 1.41
C LYS A 66 -20.71 14.75 2.54
N GLN A 67 -19.73 13.86 2.58
CA GLN A 67 -18.67 13.85 3.58
C GLN A 67 -17.31 14.08 2.91
N THR A 68 -16.40 14.73 3.62
CA THR A 68 -15.02 14.94 3.16
C THR A 68 -14.06 14.49 4.25
N GLY A 69 -13.03 13.76 3.87
CA GLY A 69 -11.94 13.38 4.75
C GLY A 69 -10.60 13.42 4.03
N ASN A 70 -9.53 13.35 4.82
CA ASN A 70 -8.16 13.29 4.33
C ASN A 70 -7.50 11.98 4.75
N SER A 71 -6.59 11.49 3.92
CA SER A 71 -5.68 10.40 4.22
C SER A 71 -4.26 10.89 3.97
N TYR A 72 -3.38 10.58 4.91
CA TYR A 72 -1.97 10.91 4.87
C TYR A 72 -1.19 9.62 4.76
N ARG A 73 -0.26 9.55 3.82
CA ARG A 73 0.59 8.38 3.62
C ARG A 73 2.05 8.78 3.64
N MET A 74 2.85 8.01 4.34
CA MET A 74 4.30 8.09 4.34
C MET A 74 4.86 6.73 3.96
N ILE A 75 5.79 6.70 3.01
CA ILE A 75 6.46 5.49 2.56
C ILE A 75 7.95 5.72 2.66
N TYR A 76 8.66 4.79 3.27
CA TYR A 76 10.11 4.71 3.24
C TYR A 76 10.51 3.38 2.63
N SER A 77 11.43 3.42 1.67
CA SER A 77 11.97 2.24 1.02
C SER A 77 13.49 2.28 0.96
N LYS A 78 14.16 1.20 1.35
CA LYS A 78 15.62 1.09 1.21
C LYS A 78 16.01 -0.21 0.53
N GLN A 79 16.87 -0.09 -0.48
CA GLN A 79 17.51 -1.21 -1.16
C GLN A 79 18.94 -1.37 -0.64
N PHE A 80 19.38 -2.61 -0.44
CA PHE A 80 20.75 -2.92 -0.02
C PHE A 80 21.47 -3.67 -1.13
N ASP A 81 22.32 -2.94 -1.86
CA ASP A 81 23.02 -3.51 -3.02
C ASP A 81 24.14 -4.49 -2.61
N GLU A 82 24.70 -4.33 -1.41
CA GLU A 82 25.82 -5.16 -0.92
C GLU A 82 25.44 -6.60 -0.55
N THR A 83 24.16 -6.87 -0.31
CA THR A 83 23.67 -8.18 0.15
C THR A 83 22.74 -8.87 -0.86
N ASP A 84 22.68 -8.41 -2.12
CA ASP A 84 21.69 -8.84 -3.13
C ASP A 84 20.25 -8.86 -2.56
N SER A 85 19.97 -8.03 -1.56
CA SER A 85 18.76 -8.09 -0.76
C SER A 85 17.90 -6.87 -1.01
N GLN A 86 16.63 -7.14 -1.33
CA GLN A 86 15.76 -6.14 -1.88
C GLN A 86 14.81 -5.57 -0.83
N ILE A 87 14.76 -4.24 -0.87
CA ILE A 87 13.61 -3.38 -0.60
C ILE A 87 12.91 -3.71 0.73
N SER A 88 13.38 -3.08 1.80
CA SER A 88 12.54 -2.91 2.99
C SER A 88 11.60 -1.73 2.77
N VAL A 89 10.29 -1.98 2.78
CA VAL A 89 9.27 -0.92 2.71
C VAL A 89 8.62 -0.78 4.07
N ALA A 90 8.63 0.43 4.62
CA ALA A 90 7.79 0.84 5.74
C ALA A 90 6.78 1.86 5.22
N ALA A 91 5.50 1.52 5.25
CA ALA A 91 4.42 2.41 4.86
C ALA A 91 3.46 2.63 6.03
N LEU A 92 3.22 3.89 6.34
CA LEU A 92 2.26 4.36 7.34
C LEU A 92 1.16 5.14 6.61
N ARG A 93 -0.09 4.79 6.87
CA ARG A 93 -1.25 5.56 6.44
C ARG A 93 -2.10 5.92 7.63
N HIS A 94 -2.59 7.15 7.67
CA HIS A 94 -3.59 7.61 8.62
C HIS A 94 -4.74 8.26 7.88
N SER A 95 -5.98 7.95 8.25
CA SER A 95 -7.16 8.47 7.58
C SER A 95 -8.16 9.03 8.59
N ASP A 96 -8.70 10.21 8.27
CA ASP A 96 -9.80 10.81 9.01
C ASP A 96 -11.02 9.89 8.98
N ARG A 97 -11.88 9.96 9.99
CA ARG A 97 -13.10 9.12 10.08
C ARG A 97 -14.06 9.27 8.88
N HIS A 98 -14.03 10.42 8.21
CA HIS A 98 -14.86 10.73 7.05
C HIS A 98 -14.15 10.48 5.71
N PHE A 99 -12.91 9.97 5.73
CA PHE A 99 -12.19 9.61 4.52
C PHE A 99 -12.63 8.23 4.06
N LEU A 100 -13.12 8.14 2.82
CA LEU A 100 -13.38 6.88 2.16
C LEU A 100 -12.49 6.74 0.92
N SER A 101 -11.74 5.64 0.87
CA SER A 101 -11.14 5.21 -0.40
C SER A 101 -12.26 4.86 -1.39
N TYR A 102 -11.97 4.87 -2.69
CA TYR A 102 -13.00 4.52 -3.67
C TYR A 102 -13.53 3.09 -3.48
N ALA A 103 -12.64 2.15 -3.09
CA ALA A 103 -13.02 0.80 -2.69
C ALA A 103 -13.99 0.82 -1.50
N SER A 104 -13.60 1.43 -0.38
CA SER A 104 -14.45 1.53 0.81
C SER A 104 -15.79 2.23 0.53
N TYR A 105 -15.79 3.27 -0.31
CA TYR A 105 -17.03 3.93 -0.76
C TYR A 105 -17.94 2.97 -1.52
N THR A 106 -17.37 2.17 -2.41
CA THR A 106 -18.09 1.17 -3.21
C THR A 106 -18.66 0.08 -2.31
N ASP A 107 -17.85 -0.47 -1.40
CA ASP A 107 -18.25 -1.50 -0.44
C ASP A 107 -19.42 -0.99 0.42
N MET A 108 -19.31 0.23 0.97
CA MET A 108 -20.38 0.86 1.76
C MET A 108 -21.64 1.17 0.94
N LYS A 109 -21.49 1.58 -0.33
CA LYS A 109 -22.61 1.90 -1.22
C LYS A 109 -23.43 0.66 -1.57
N TYR A 110 -22.76 -0.47 -1.75
CA TYR A 110 -23.41 -1.75 -2.07
C TYR A 110 -23.78 -2.58 -0.84
N GLY A 111 -23.34 -2.16 0.35
CA GLY A 111 -23.68 -2.79 1.63
C GLY A 111 -22.82 -4.01 1.94
N ASP A 112 -21.62 -4.09 1.35
CA ASP A 112 -20.69 -5.20 1.51
C ASP A 112 -19.85 -5.06 2.79
N ASP A 113 -19.41 -3.84 3.12
CA ASP A 113 -18.60 -3.53 4.30
C ASP A 113 -18.81 -2.07 4.73
N ASP A 114 -18.79 -1.79 6.03
CA ASP A 114 -18.86 -0.45 6.63
C ASP A 114 -17.60 -0.07 7.42
N ASP A 115 -16.53 -0.85 7.26
CA ASP A 115 -15.24 -0.67 7.92
C ASP A 115 -14.56 0.68 7.61
N LEU A 116 -14.28 1.45 8.67
CA LEU A 116 -13.65 2.78 8.58
C LEU A 116 -12.19 2.72 9.02
N GLU A 117 -11.26 2.54 8.08
CA GLU A 117 -9.83 2.45 8.39
C GLU A 117 -9.33 3.74 9.04
N LYS A 118 -8.72 3.63 10.22
CA LYS A 118 -8.10 4.74 10.93
C LYS A 118 -6.63 4.87 10.62
N GLN A 119 -5.91 3.75 10.66
CA GLN A 119 -4.47 3.74 10.46
C GLN A 119 -4.03 2.36 9.99
N SER A 120 -3.14 2.33 9.00
CA SER A 120 -2.44 1.11 8.58
C SER A 120 -0.93 1.33 8.64
N VAL A 121 -0.24 0.34 9.21
CA VAL A 121 1.22 0.29 9.29
C VAL A 121 1.66 -1.00 8.64
N SER A 122 2.39 -0.90 7.54
CA SER A 122 2.94 -2.02 6.81
C SER A 122 4.46 -1.96 6.84
N VAL A 123 5.08 -3.08 7.18
CA VAL A 123 6.53 -3.25 7.14
C VAL A 123 6.80 -4.53 6.38
N SER A 124 7.69 -4.48 5.39
CA SER A 124 8.11 -5.65 4.63
C SER A 124 9.60 -5.60 4.34
N GLY A 125 10.18 -6.76 4.07
CA GLY A 125 11.56 -6.89 3.62
C GLY A 125 11.85 -8.28 3.09
N SER A 126 12.79 -8.34 2.15
CA SER A 126 13.31 -9.59 1.60
C SER A 126 14.82 -9.65 1.77
N GLN A 127 15.32 -10.80 2.19
CA GLN A 127 16.75 -11.06 2.33
C GLN A 127 17.09 -12.28 1.48
N ASN A 128 18.05 -12.11 0.57
CA ASN A 128 18.72 -13.23 -0.08
C ASN A 128 19.99 -13.55 0.72
N ILE A 129 20.21 -14.83 1.01
CA ILE A 129 21.43 -15.33 1.65
C ILE A 129 22.05 -16.32 0.68
N ALA A 130 22.75 -15.78 -0.33
CA ALA A 130 23.36 -16.55 -1.41
C ALA A 130 24.29 -17.66 -0.91
N ALA A 131 25.06 -17.41 0.17
CA ALA A 131 25.95 -18.39 0.78
C ALA A 131 25.24 -19.67 1.26
N LEU A 132 23.95 -19.59 1.54
CA LEU A 132 23.13 -20.71 2.01
C LEU A 132 22.06 -21.12 0.99
N ASN A 133 22.01 -20.50 -0.19
CA ASN A 133 20.91 -20.62 -1.15
C ASN A 133 19.51 -20.41 -0.51
N LEU A 134 19.43 -19.49 0.45
CA LEU A 134 18.21 -19.18 1.19
C LEU A 134 17.65 -17.83 0.76
N ASN A 135 16.33 -17.72 0.80
CA ASN A 135 15.60 -16.49 0.63
C ASN A 135 14.54 -16.38 1.72
N LEU A 136 14.48 -15.24 2.40
CA LEU A 136 13.56 -14.97 3.49
C LEU A 136 12.77 -13.71 3.18
N ASP A 137 11.46 -13.83 3.20
CA ASP A 137 10.52 -12.71 3.05
C ASP A 137 9.70 -12.57 4.32
N ILE A 138 9.58 -11.34 4.82
CA ILE A 138 8.76 -11.04 6.00
C ILE A 138 7.90 -9.84 5.67
N SER A 139 6.62 -9.89 6.06
CA SER A 139 5.73 -8.74 6.02
C SER A 139 4.80 -8.71 7.24
N VAL A 140 4.55 -7.51 7.74
CA VAL A 140 3.65 -7.24 8.84
C VAL A 140 2.73 -6.11 8.43
N LEU A 141 1.43 -6.29 8.59
CA LEU A 141 0.41 -5.27 8.36
C LEU A 141 -0.43 -5.15 9.62
N ARG A 142 -0.37 -4.00 10.27
CA ARG A 142 -1.26 -3.66 11.38
C ARG A 142 -2.27 -2.62 10.95
N GLN A 143 -3.54 -2.96 11.03
CA GLN A 143 -4.66 -2.07 10.71
C GLN A 143 -5.45 -1.76 11.97
N THR A 144 -5.79 -0.49 12.15
CA THR A 144 -6.70 -0.02 13.17
C THR A 144 -7.86 0.69 12.50
N TRP A 145 -9.01 0.64 13.14
CA TRP A 145 -10.27 1.10 12.56
C TRP A 145 -10.99 2.00 13.54
N TRP A 146 -11.88 2.84 13.04
CA TRP A 146 -12.71 3.71 13.88
C TRP A 146 -13.91 2.98 14.49
N ASN A 147 -14.39 1.91 13.84
CA ASN A 147 -15.61 1.19 14.20
C ASN A 147 -15.39 -0.30 14.53
N LYS A 148 -14.16 -0.82 14.46
CA LYS A 148 -13.83 -2.21 14.81
C LYS A 148 -12.48 -2.33 15.52
N SER A 149 -12.23 -3.53 16.06
CA SER A 149 -10.95 -3.89 16.68
C SER A 149 -9.81 -3.87 15.66
N ALA A 150 -8.61 -3.56 16.14
CA ALA A 150 -7.41 -3.65 15.33
C ALA A 150 -7.13 -5.10 14.89
N SER A 151 -6.53 -5.26 13.71
CA SER A 151 -6.05 -6.55 13.19
C SER A 151 -4.58 -6.44 12.83
N THR A 152 -3.82 -7.53 12.98
CA THR A 152 -2.40 -7.58 12.66
C THR A 152 -2.09 -8.84 11.89
N THR A 153 -1.84 -8.70 10.60
CA THR A 153 -1.42 -9.80 9.74
C THR A 153 0.10 -9.90 9.70
N PHE A 154 0.63 -11.09 9.95
CA PHE A 154 2.05 -11.41 9.83
C PHE A 154 2.22 -12.50 8.77
N ASN A 155 3.09 -12.26 7.79
CA ASN A 155 3.50 -13.28 6.83
C ASN A 155 5.01 -13.44 6.85
N SER A 156 5.46 -14.69 6.80
CA SER A 156 6.87 -15.04 6.65
C SER A 156 7.01 -16.20 5.67
N THR A 157 7.91 -16.08 4.70
CA THR A 157 8.22 -17.15 3.75
C THR A 157 9.72 -17.40 3.74
N LEU A 158 10.12 -18.65 3.94
CA LEU A 158 11.51 -19.10 3.83
C LEU A 158 11.62 -20.05 2.63
N GLY A 159 12.36 -19.64 1.62
CA GLY A 159 12.73 -20.43 0.45
C GLY A 159 14.16 -20.97 0.54
N TYR A 160 14.37 -22.20 0.08
CA TYR A 160 15.68 -22.83 -0.06
C TYR A 160 15.83 -23.42 -1.46
N THR A 161 16.94 -23.09 -2.13
CA THR A 161 17.28 -23.62 -3.46
C THR A 161 18.38 -24.67 -3.35
N PHE A 162 18.19 -25.82 -3.97
CA PHE A 162 19.12 -26.93 -3.94
C PHE A 162 19.18 -27.66 -5.29
N ASP A 163 20.25 -28.43 -5.46
CA ASP A 163 20.42 -29.29 -6.62
C ASP A 163 20.14 -30.75 -6.23
N MET A 164 19.36 -31.47 -7.04
CA MET A 164 19.10 -32.89 -6.86
C MET A 164 19.53 -33.68 -8.10
N GLY A 165 20.78 -34.17 -8.08
CA GLY A 165 21.35 -34.97 -9.16
C GLY A 165 21.41 -34.20 -10.48
N ARG A 166 20.62 -34.66 -11.48
CA ARG A 166 20.53 -34.01 -12.80
C ARG A 166 19.66 -32.75 -12.79
N PHE A 167 18.87 -32.54 -11.74
CA PHE A 167 17.97 -31.40 -11.60
C PHE A 167 18.69 -30.30 -10.83
N LYS A 168 18.86 -29.16 -11.49
CA LYS A 168 19.55 -27.98 -10.96
C LYS A 168 18.52 -26.91 -10.62
N GLY A 169 18.69 -26.23 -9.49
CA GLY A 169 17.81 -25.14 -9.07
C GLY A 169 16.42 -25.57 -8.58
N CYS A 170 16.30 -26.72 -7.92
CA CYS A 170 15.06 -27.10 -7.24
C CYS A 170 14.82 -26.18 -6.04
N THR A 171 13.59 -25.68 -5.87
CA THR A 171 13.22 -24.79 -4.76
C THR A 171 12.21 -25.46 -3.83
N THR A 172 12.40 -25.33 -2.53
CA THR A 172 11.40 -25.65 -1.51
C THR A 172 11.12 -24.40 -0.68
N SER A 173 9.87 -24.18 -0.27
CA SER A 173 9.49 -23.03 0.53
C SER A 173 8.52 -23.39 1.63
N ILE A 174 8.64 -22.70 2.76
CA ILE A 174 7.73 -22.78 3.89
C ILE A 174 7.17 -21.39 4.13
N SER A 175 5.84 -21.26 4.17
CA SER A 175 5.16 -19.99 4.43
C SER A 175 4.31 -20.11 5.70
N LEU A 176 4.38 -19.08 6.55
CA LEU A 176 3.58 -18.88 7.73
C LEU A 176 2.76 -17.60 7.55
N SER A 177 1.46 -17.67 7.83
CA SER A 177 0.54 -16.54 7.82
C SER A 177 -0.30 -16.58 9.10
N ASP A 178 -0.38 -15.45 9.79
CA ASP A 178 -1.16 -15.26 11.03
C ASP A 178 -1.94 -13.93 10.95
N THR A 179 -3.11 -13.81 11.60
CA THR A 179 -4.01 -12.62 11.49
C THR A 179 -4.66 -12.24 12.81
#